data_AF-A0A3D5M5G6-F1
#
_entry.id   AF-A0A3D5M5G6-F1
#
_cell.length_a   1.000
_cell.length_b   1.000
_cell.length_c   1.000
_cell.angle_alpha   90.00
_cell.angle_beta   90.00
_cell.angle_gamma   90.00
#
_symmetry.space_group_name_H-M   'P 1'
#
loop_
_entity.id
_entity.type
_entity.pdbx_description
1 polymer ?
#
loop_
_entity_poly.entity_id
_entity_poly.type
_entity_poly.pdbx_seq_one_letter_code
_entity_poly.pdbx_strand_id
1 'polypeptide(L)' 'MILAVARTDVQETQQLLASLAAEESAAESSGQEPSDDACPACCSSIAPGTEECPDCGIRLQ' A
#
# COMPACT_ATOMS: atom_id res chain seq x y z
N MET A 1 -17.64 -34.81 -3.53
CA MET A 1 -18.41 -33.87 -4.37
C MET A 1 -17.44 -32.87 -4.96
N ILE A 2 -17.17 -32.93 -6.26
CA ILE A 2 -16.31 -31.96 -6.95
C ILE A 2 -17.28 -31.01 -7.67
N LEU A 3 -17.31 -29.74 -7.28
CA LEU A 3 -18.19 -28.74 -7.88
C LEU A 3 -17.71 -28.48 -9.32
N ALA A 4 -18.51 -28.89 -10.29
CA ALA A 4 -18.28 -28.59 -11.70
C ALA A 4 -18.67 -27.13 -11.96
N VAL A 5 -17.73 -26.21 -11.76
CA VAL A 5 -17.90 -24.82 -12.18
C VAL A 5 -17.96 -24.79 -13.71
N ALA A 6 -19.09 -24.38 -14.27
CA ALA A 6 -19.24 -24.24 -15.70
C ALA A 6 -18.36 -23.08 -16.19
N ARG A 7 -17.80 -23.17 -17.40
CA ARG A 7 -16.89 -22.13 -17.95
C ARG A 7 -17.55 -20.75 -18.02
N THR A 8 -18.88 -20.71 -18.11
CA THR A 8 -19.67 -19.48 -18.10
C THR A 8 -19.60 -18.75 -16.75
N ASP A 9 -19.68 -19.47 -15.63
CA ASP A 9 -19.56 -18.89 -14.28
C ASP A 9 -18.21 -18.21 -14.06
N VAL A 10 -17.13 -18.82 -14.57
CA VAL A 10 -15.78 -18.25 -14.46
C VAL A 10 -15.66 -16.94 -15.26
N GLN A 11 -16.34 -16.84 -16.39
CA GLN A 11 -16.30 -15.66 -17.24
C GLN A 11 -17.12 -14.50 -16.66
N GLU A 12 -18.30 -14.80 -16.08
CA GLU A 12 -19.12 -13.79 -15.40
C GLU A 12 -18.43 -13.28 -14.12
N THR A 13 -17.85 -14.18 -13.33
CA THR A 13 -17.10 -13.84 -12.12
C THR A 13 -15.89 -12.96 -12.44
N GLN A 14 -15.16 -13.23 -13.53
CA GLN A 14 -14.02 -12.39 -13.94
C GLN A 14 -14.45 -10.97 -14.34
N GLN A 15 -15.59 -10.81 -15.00
CA GLN A 15 -16.09 -9.47 -15.37
C GLN A 15 -16.52 -8.65 -14.15
N LEU A 16 -17.11 -9.31 -13.15
CA LEU A 16 -17.43 -8.68 -11.87
C LEU A 16 -16.15 -8.24 -11.13
N LEU A 17 -15.15 -9.12 -11.04
CA LEU A 17 -13.86 -8.84 -10.36
C LEU A 17 -13.10 -7.67 -11.00
N ALA A 18 -13.09 -7.59 -12.34
CA ALA A 18 -12.45 -6.51 -13.07
C ALA A 18 -13.11 -5.14 -12.83
N SER A 19 -14.44 -5.13 -12.64
CA SER A 19 -15.19 -3.89 -12.35
C SER A 19 -14.89 -3.35 -10.95
N LEU A 20 -14.67 -4.24 -9.97
CA LEU A 20 -14.30 -3.88 -8.59
C LEU A 20 -12.84 -3.39 -8.51
N ALA A 21 -11.94 -3.96 -9.30
CA ALA A 21 -10.53 -3.53 -9.36
C ALA A 21 -10.36 -2.12 -9.95
N ALA A 22 -11.23 -1.69 -10.86
CA ALA A 22 -11.20 -0.35 -11.41
C ALA A 22 -11.54 0.75 -10.38
N GLU A 23 -12.27 0.42 -9.32
CA GLU A 23 -12.54 1.35 -8.20
C GLU A 23 -11.32 1.47 -7.26
N GLU A 24 -10.42 0.49 -7.25
CA GLU A 24 -9.20 0.47 -6.44
C GLU A 24 -8.04 1.26 -7.08
N SER A 25 -8.07 1.49 -8.40
CA SER A 25 -7.06 2.29 -9.12
C SER A 25 -7.26 3.81 -9.06
N ALA A 26 -8.30 4.31 -8.39
CA ALA A 26 -8.46 5.75 -8.16
C ALA A 26 -7.65 6.28 -6.97
N ALA A 27 -6.84 5.44 -6.32
CA ALA A 27 -5.86 5.84 -5.31
C ALA A 27 -4.41 5.85 -5.84
N GLU A 28 -4.20 5.80 -7.16
CA GLU A 28 -2.87 5.98 -7.76
C GLU A 28 -2.69 7.42 -8.28
N SER A 29 -3.10 8.38 -7.46
CA SER A 29 -2.77 9.80 -7.63
C SER A 29 -2.32 10.36 -6.30
N SER A 30 -1.14 9.96 -5.88
CA SER A 30 -0.35 10.76 -4.94
C SER A 30 1.08 10.39 -5.22
N GLY A 31 1.82 11.32 -5.81
CA GLY A 31 3.27 11.27 -5.79
C GLY A 31 3.69 11.20 -4.34
N GLN A 32 3.96 10.00 -3.85
CA GLN A 32 4.69 9.83 -2.62
C GLN A 32 6.14 10.06 -3.02
N GLU A 33 6.53 11.34 -3.10
CA GLU A 33 7.92 11.69 -2.86
C GLU A 33 8.29 10.94 -1.58
N PRO A 34 9.34 10.10 -1.56
CA PRO A 34 9.75 9.39 -0.36
C PRO A 34 10.21 10.45 0.64
N SER A 35 9.26 10.93 1.44
CA SER A 35 9.48 11.78 2.59
C SER A 35 10.41 11.01 3.51
N ASP A 36 11.69 11.36 3.48
CA ASP A 36 12.73 10.93 4.42
C ASP A 36 12.42 11.37 5.87
N ASP A 37 11.28 12.02 6.06
CA ASP A 37 10.69 12.52 7.30
C ASP A 37 10.17 11.40 8.23
N ALA A 38 10.60 10.14 8.06
CA ALA A 38 10.20 9.02 8.91
C ALA A 38 11.41 8.24 9.44
N CYS A 39 11.42 7.99 10.75
CA CYS A 39 12.50 7.23 11.37
C CYS A 39 12.47 5.76 10.91
N PRO A 40 13.56 5.18 10.39
CA PRO A 40 13.59 3.80 9.93
C PRO A 40 13.50 2.76 11.05
N ALA A 41 13.71 3.16 12.32
CA ALA A 41 13.68 2.23 13.45
C ALA A 41 12.28 2.11 14.09
N CYS A 42 11.58 3.23 14.28
CA CYS A 42 10.29 3.27 14.95
C CYS A 42 9.13 3.76 14.06
N CYS A 43 9.42 4.16 12.81
CA CYS A 43 8.47 4.76 11.87
C CYS A 43 7.78 6.03 12.39
N SER A 44 8.33 6.66 13.43
CA SER A 44 7.83 7.93 13.93
C SER A 44 8.24 9.05 12.97
N SER A 45 7.37 10.06 12.80
CA SER A 45 7.67 11.22 11.96
C SER A 45 8.80 12.05 12.58
N ILE A 46 9.80 12.36 11.77
CA ILE A 46 10.99 13.13 12.13
C ILE A 46 11.11 14.34 11.22
N ALA A 47 11.71 15.41 11.71
CA ALA A 47 12.01 16.56 10.86
C ALA A 47 13.23 16.25 9.98
N PRO A 48 13.29 16.75 8.74
CA PRO A 48 14.44 16.56 7.87
C PRO A 48 15.70 17.22 8.49
N GLY A 49 16.83 16.52 8.45
CA GLY A 49 18.07 16.96 9.09
C GLY A 49 18.15 16.68 10.60
N THR A 50 17.24 15.85 11.14
CA THR A 50 17.33 15.36 12.53
C THR A 50 18.46 14.33 12.65
N GLU A 51 19.45 14.60 13.51
CA GLU A 51 20.59 13.69 13.76
C GLU A 51 20.22 12.49 14.68
N GLU A 52 19.14 12.61 15.45
CA GLU A 52 18.69 11.58 16.40
C GLU A 52 17.18 11.61 16.55
N CYS A 53 16.54 10.44 16.41
CA CYS A 53 15.10 10.33 16.54
C CYS A 53 14.66 10.69 17.98
N PRO A 54 13.78 11.69 18.19
CA PRO A 54 13.36 12.09 19.53
C PRO A 54 12.45 11.05 20.23
N ASP A 55 11.94 10.09 19.46
CA ASP A 55 11.00 9.08 19.96
C ASP A 55 11.72 7.81 20.44
N CYS A 56 12.66 7.29 19.64
CA CYS A 56 13.38 6.05 19.95
C CYS A 56 14.87 6.25 20.30
N GLY A 57 15.43 7.45 20.08
CA GLY A 57 16.83 7.76 20.38
C GLY A 57 17.86 7.14 19.41
N ILE A 58 17.42 6.63 18.25
CA ILE A 58 18.37 6.14 17.24
C ILE A 58 19.03 7.31 16.52
N ARG A 59 20.33 7.22 16.24
CA ARG A 59 21.02 8.19 15.39
C ARG A 59 20.64 8.01 13.92
N LEU A 60 20.33 9.12 13.28
CA LEU A 60 19.96 9.27 11.88
C LEU A 60 21.07 10.10 11.22
N GLN A 61 21.67 9.59 10.16
CA GLN A 61 23.02 9.95 9.71
C GLN A 61 23.03 11.07 8.68
#